data_AF-A0A2T0T634-F1
#
_entry.id   AF-A0A2T0T634-F1
#
_cell.length_a   1.000
_cell.length_b   1.000
_cell.length_c   1.000
_cell.angle_alpha   90.00
_cell.angle_beta   90.00
_cell.angle_gamma   90.00
#
_symmetry.space_group_name_H-M   'P 1'
#
loop_
_entity.id
_entity.type
_entity.pdbx_description
1 polymer ?
#
loop_
_entity_poly.entity_id
_entity_poly.type
_entity_poly.pdbx_seq_one_letter_code
_entity_poly.pdbx_strand_id
1 'polypeptide(L)'
;MADTPVEPLRLAPLLPRRPRPRLVVHVDGSASSYGALVWALREAARRDGTVLAAGVVDSPAESLVPVPRGVDERQRAAVLAQVEAQVVRAIAETGVTGRVRTATVEQPVFDALEAAGRGGDLVLVAGSGRTLLRPVVPRAHGRRLVRGA
;
A
#
# COMPACT_ATOMS: atom_id res chain seq x y z
N MET A 1 -59.20 1.47 20.08
CA MET A 1 -57.99 0.63 19.99
C MET A 1 -56.87 1.56 19.55
N ALA A 2 -56.09 2.08 20.50
CA ALA A 2 -55.11 3.14 20.25
C ALA A 2 -53.81 2.54 19.68
N ASP A 3 -53.39 3.06 18.53
CA ASP A 3 -52.15 2.68 17.84
C ASP A 3 -50.95 3.21 18.65
N THR A 4 -50.10 2.30 19.12
CA THR A 4 -48.94 2.68 19.95
C THR A 4 -47.81 3.07 18.99
N PRO A 5 -47.28 4.31 19.05
CA PRO A 5 -46.25 4.74 18.13
C PRO A 5 -44.98 3.94 18.38
N VAL A 6 -44.61 3.09 17.41
CA VAL A 6 -43.36 2.33 17.46
C VAL A 6 -42.21 3.28 17.14
N GLU A 7 -41.40 3.59 18.13
CA GLU A 7 -40.22 4.43 17.94
C GLU A 7 -39.13 3.64 17.18
N PRO A 8 -38.62 4.16 16.05
CA PRO A 8 -37.64 3.44 15.25
C PRO A 8 -36.30 3.32 15.98
N LEU A 9 -35.89 2.07 16.22
CA LEU A 9 -34.60 1.74 16.83
C LEU A 9 -33.44 2.20 15.92
N ARG A 10 -32.77 3.29 16.32
CA ARG A 10 -31.54 3.77 15.69
C ARG A 10 -30.38 2.85 16.09
N LEU A 11 -30.03 1.89 15.23
CA LEU A 11 -28.80 1.13 15.42
C LEU A 11 -27.59 2.06 15.27
N ALA A 12 -26.70 2.06 16.27
CA ALA A 12 -25.39 2.68 16.12
C ALA A 12 -24.67 2.06 14.90
N PRO A 13 -23.85 2.83 14.15
CA PRO A 13 -23.16 2.31 12.98
C PRO A 13 -22.38 1.06 13.38
N LEU A 14 -22.72 -0.09 12.79
CA LEU A 14 -21.93 -1.29 12.96
C LEU A 14 -20.57 -1.01 12.33
N LEU A 15 -19.56 -0.74 13.17
CA LEU A 15 -18.18 -0.65 12.71
C LEU A 15 -17.87 -1.93 11.93
N PRO A 16 -17.28 -1.83 10.73
CA PRO A 16 -16.92 -3.01 9.96
C PRO A 16 -16.08 -3.95 10.83
N ARG A 17 -16.57 -5.17 11.07
CA ARG A 17 -15.86 -6.14 11.92
C ARG A 17 -14.51 -6.57 11.35
N ARG A 18 -14.28 -6.33 10.05
CA ARG A 18 -13.03 -6.64 9.37
C ARG A 18 -12.45 -5.39 8.72
N PRO A 19 -11.19 -5.02 9.03
CA PRO A 19 -10.54 -3.89 8.40
C PRO A 19 -10.42 -4.13 6.88
N ARG A 20 -10.63 -3.06 6.10
CA ARG A 20 -10.43 -3.07 4.64
C ARG A 20 -8.97 -3.41 4.34
N PRO A 21 -8.67 -4.37 3.45
CA PRO A 21 -7.30 -4.79 3.21
C PRO A 21 -6.52 -3.68 2.51
N ARG A 22 -5.26 -3.52 2.93
CA ARG A 22 -4.27 -2.70 2.22
C ARG A 22 -3.30 -3.66 1.54
N LEU A 23 -3.16 -3.57 0.23
CA LEU A 23 -2.29 -4.42 -0.56
C LEU A 23 -1.15 -3.56 -1.08
N VAL A 24 0.09 -3.95 -0.81
CA VAL A 24 1.29 -3.37 -1.42
C VAL A 24 1.73 -4.33 -2.50
N VAL A 25 1.97 -3.84 -3.71
CA VAL A 25 2.37 -4.66 -4.85
C VAL A 25 3.71 -4.15 -5.36
N HIS A 26 4.71 -5.02 -5.42
CA HIS A 26 5.94 -4.71 -6.12
C HIS A 26 5.70 -4.79 -7.64
N VAL A 27 6.07 -3.74 -8.37
CA VAL A 27 5.96 -3.65 -9.83
C VAL A 27 7.35 -3.41 -10.42
N ASP A 28 7.94 -4.48 -10.96
CA ASP A 28 9.27 -4.49 -11.60
C ASP A 28 9.22 -4.60 -13.14
N GLY A 29 8.01 -4.66 -13.71
CA GLY A 29 7.80 -4.83 -15.16
C GLY A 29 7.84 -6.28 -15.64
N SER A 30 8.16 -7.25 -14.79
CA SER A 30 8.04 -8.68 -15.11
C SER A 30 6.57 -9.12 -15.28
N ALA A 31 6.35 -10.20 -16.03
CA ALA A 31 5.01 -10.77 -16.18
C ALA A 31 4.42 -11.23 -14.83
N SER A 32 5.28 -11.68 -13.91
CA SER A 32 4.87 -12.13 -12.59
C SER A 32 4.37 -10.97 -11.71
N SER A 33 5.07 -9.83 -11.70
CA SER A 33 4.62 -8.64 -10.98
C SER A 33 3.34 -8.05 -11.58
N TYR A 34 3.20 -8.11 -12.90
CA TYR A 34 1.96 -7.71 -13.58
C TYR A 34 0.77 -8.60 -13.18
N GLY A 35 0.95 -9.93 -13.13
CA GLY A 35 -0.08 -10.85 -12.65
C GLY A 35 -0.48 -10.59 -11.19
N ALA A 36 0.50 -10.29 -10.35
CA ALA A 36 0.29 -9.87 -8.96
C ALA A 36 -0.52 -8.56 -8.85
N LEU A 37 -0.23 -7.56 -9.71
CA LEU A 37 -0.97 -6.31 -9.78
C LEU A 37 -2.44 -6.54 -10.19
N VAL A 38 -2.68 -7.30 -11.25
CA VAL A 38 -4.03 -7.65 -11.71
C VAL A 38 -4.82 -8.36 -10.59
N TRP A 39 -4.18 -9.31 -9.91
CA TRP A 39 -4.79 -10.00 -8.76
C TRP A 39 -5.14 -9.01 -7.64
N ALA A 40 -4.20 -8.13 -7.26
CA ALA A 40 -4.40 -7.19 -6.17
C ALA A 40 -5.52 -6.18 -6.46
N LEU A 41 -5.63 -5.70 -7.70
CA LEU A 41 -6.73 -4.82 -8.12
C LEU A 41 -8.08 -5.51 -7.94
N ARG A 42 -8.23 -6.73 -8.48
CA ARG A 42 -9.47 -7.52 -8.33
C ARG A 42 -9.80 -7.78 -6.87
N GLU A 43 -8.79 -8.09 -6.06
CA GLU A 43 -8.96 -8.36 -4.65
C GLU A 43 -9.36 -7.12 -3.85
N ALA A 44 -8.75 -5.97 -4.14
CA ALA A 44 -9.11 -4.69 -3.55
C ALA A 44 -10.54 -4.30 -3.92
N ALA A 45 -10.98 -4.48 -5.18
CA ALA A 45 -12.35 -4.21 -5.56
C ALA A 45 -13.35 -5.12 -4.83
N ARG A 46 -13.04 -6.42 -4.74
CA ARG A 46 -13.90 -7.40 -4.06
C ARG A 46 -14.07 -7.14 -2.57
N ARG A 47 -13.04 -6.62 -1.91
CA ARG A 47 -13.00 -6.40 -0.45
C ARG A 47 -13.07 -4.93 -0.04
N ASP A 48 -13.36 -4.04 -0.99
CA ASP A 48 -13.36 -2.59 -0.77
C ASP A 48 -12.04 -2.09 -0.13
N GLY A 49 -10.93 -2.69 -0.60
CA GLY A 49 -9.56 -2.47 -0.15
C GLY A 49 -8.86 -1.31 -0.85
N THR A 50 -7.54 -1.24 -0.70
CA THR A 50 -6.67 -0.26 -1.36
C THR A 50 -5.41 -0.94 -1.84
N VAL A 51 -4.95 -0.57 -3.03
CA VAL A 51 -3.68 -1.03 -3.61
C VAL A 51 -2.67 0.12 -3.58
N LEU A 52 -1.45 -0.17 -3.10
CA LEU A 52 -0.27 0.64 -3.28
C LEU A 52 0.65 -0.11 -4.25
N ALA A 53 0.73 0.33 -5.51
CA ALA A 53 1.69 -0.18 -6.47
C ALA A 53 3.03 0.55 -6.26
N ALA A 54 4.07 -0.20 -5.96
CA ALA A 54 5.39 0.32 -5.62
C ALA A 54 6.45 -0.21 -6.58
N GLY A 55 7.21 0.71 -7.18
CA GLY A 55 8.45 0.37 -7.87
C GLY A 55 9.64 0.52 -6.92
N VAL A 56 10.64 -0.34 -7.05
CA VAL A 56 11.83 -0.30 -6.20
C VAL A 56 12.94 0.49 -6.88
N VAL A 57 13.61 1.34 -6.12
CA VAL A 57 14.75 2.15 -6.56
C VAL A 57 15.97 1.84 -5.71
N ASP A 58 17.15 1.90 -6.31
CA ASP A 58 18.40 1.75 -5.57
C ASP A 58 18.58 2.90 -4.58
N SER A 59 19.13 2.61 -3.41
CA SER A 59 19.49 3.65 -2.45
C SER A 59 20.87 4.20 -2.81
N PRO A 60 21.04 5.53 -3.00
CA PRO A 60 22.34 6.13 -3.29
C PRO A 60 23.33 5.96 -2.13
N ALA A 61 22.83 5.65 -0.92
CA ALA A 61 23.64 5.41 0.27
C ALA A 61 24.53 4.15 0.17
N GLU A 62 24.19 3.20 -0.70
CA GLU A 62 25.00 1.99 -0.91
C GLU A 62 25.99 2.11 -2.09
N SER A 63 25.93 3.20 -2.85
CA SER A 63 26.87 3.45 -3.95
C SER A 63 28.24 3.92 -3.42
N LEU A 64 29.30 3.17 -3.72
CA LEU A 64 30.69 3.58 -3.48
C LEU A 64 31.13 4.76 -4.36
N VAL A 65 30.33 5.11 -5.38
CA VAL A 65 30.59 6.21 -6.30
C VAL A 65 29.61 7.36 -6.00
N PRO A 66 30.10 8.60 -5.82
CA PRO A 66 29.23 9.76 -5.63
C PRO A 66 28.26 9.92 -6.81
N VAL A 67 26.96 9.78 -6.55
CA VAL A 67 25.93 9.97 -7.57
C VAL A 67 25.67 11.48 -7.71
N PRO A 68 25.74 12.05 -8.94
CA PRO A 68 25.43 13.45 -9.16
C PRO A 68 23.99 13.78 -8.72
N ARG A 69 23.83 14.91 -8.02
CA ARG A 69 22.51 15.40 -7.59
C ARG A 69 21.55 15.46 -8.80
N GLY A 70 20.42 14.76 -8.71
CA GLY A 70 19.37 14.74 -9.73
C GLY A 70 19.32 13.48 -10.61
N VAL A 71 20.36 12.63 -10.61
CA VAL A 71 20.28 11.30 -11.25
C VAL A 71 19.27 10.42 -10.51
N ASP A 72 19.33 10.42 -9.17
CA ASP A 72 18.39 9.69 -8.31
C ASP A 72 16.93 10.10 -8.54
N GLU A 73 16.67 11.41 -8.73
CA GLU A 73 15.33 11.93 -8.97
C GLU A 73 14.80 11.49 -10.34
N ARG A 74 15.65 11.49 -11.38
CA ARG A 74 15.27 10.99 -12.71
C ARG A 74 15.00 9.49 -12.69
N GLN A 75 15.81 8.71 -11.98
CA GLN A 75 15.58 7.28 -11.81
C GLN A 75 14.26 7.02 -11.08
N ARG A 76 14.00 7.73 -9.96
CA ARG A 76 12.73 7.66 -9.23
C ARG A 76 11.54 8.01 -10.10
N ALA A 77 11.63 9.09 -10.87
CA ALA A 77 10.57 9.51 -11.79
C ALA A 77 10.34 8.48 -12.90
N ALA A 78 11.39 7.89 -13.47
CA ALA A 78 11.28 6.85 -14.49
C ALA A 78 10.62 5.57 -13.95
N VAL A 79 11.01 5.12 -12.75
CA VAL A 79 10.39 3.98 -12.09
C VAL A 79 8.93 4.28 -11.76
N LEU A 80 8.62 5.46 -11.24
CA LEU A 80 7.23 5.84 -10.94
C LEU A 80 6.36 5.85 -12.21
N ALA A 81 6.86 6.43 -13.30
CA ALA A 81 6.16 6.47 -14.58
C ALA A 81 5.91 5.04 -15.13
N GLN A 82 6.89 4.14 -14.98
CA GLN A 82 6.71 2.73 -15.34
C GLN A 82 5.59 2.07 -14.51
N VAL A 83 5.60 2.28 -13.19
CA VAL A 83 4.56 1.75 -12.29
C VAL A 83 3.19 2.27 -12.69
N GLU A 84 3.07 3.58 -12.94
CA GLU A 84 1.82 4.22 -13.38
C GLU A 84 1.31 3.65 -14.70
N ALA A 85 2.20 3.45 -15.68
CA ALA A 85 1.84 2.84 -16.96
C ALA A 85 1.27 1.42 -16.79
N GLN A 86 1.90 0.60 -15.92
CA GLN A 86 1.41 -0.76 -15.63
C GLN A 86 0.07 -0.74 -14.90
N VAL A 87 -0.15 0.22 -13.99
CA VAL A 87 -1.44 0.41 -13.30
C VAL A 87 -2.54 0.80 -14.30
N VAL A 88 -2.28 1.77 -15.17
CA VAL A 88 -3.24 2.20 -16.21
C VAL A 88 -3.60 1.01 -17.11
N ARG A 89 -2.60 0.26 -17.56
CA ARG A 89 -2.80 -0.94 -18.37
C ARG A 89 -3.67 -1.97 -17.64
N ALA A 90 -3.35 -2.29 -16.39
CA ALA A 90 -4.09 -3.27 -15.61
C ALA A 90 -5.53 -2.85 -15.34
N ILE A 91 -5.78 -1.56 -15.09
CA ILE A 91 -7.14 -1.01 -14.95
C ILE A 91 -7.91 -1.15 -16.26
N ALA A 92 -7.31 -0.78 -17.40
CA ALA A 92 -7.93 -0.90 -18.71
C ALA A 92 -8.28 -2.37 -19.05
N GLU A 93 -7.39 -3.31 -18.77
CA GLU A 93 -7.60 -4.74 -19.03
C GLU A 93 -8.64 -5.39 -18.11
N THR A 94 -8.75 -4.93 -16.86
CA THR A 94 -9.63 -5.56 -15.85
C THR A 94 -10.97 -4.86 -15.67
N GLY A 95 -11.10 -3.60 -16.09
CA GLY A 95 -12.25 -2.75 -15.80
C GLY A 95 -12.41 -2.41 -14.31
N VAL A 96 -11.45 -2.79 -13.46
CA VAL A 96 -11.54 -2.60 -12.01
C VAL A 96 -11.24 -1.15 -11.66
N THR A 97 -12.22 -0.49 -11.04
CA THR A 97 -12.05 0.84 -10.44
C THR A 97 -11.96 0.69 -8.93
N GLY A 98 -10.96 1.32 -8.31
CA GLY A 98 -10.69 1.18 -6.89
C GLY A 98 -9.69 2.20 -6.38
N ARG A 99 -9.45 2.19 -5.07
CA ARG A 99 -8.43 3.04 -4.43
C ARG A 99 -7.04 2.49 -4.76
N VAL A 100 -6.39 3.05 -5.77
CA VAL A 100 -5.01 2.72 -6.15
C VAL A 100 -4.12 3.94 -5.93
N ARG A 101 -2.93 3.71 -5.38
CA ARG A 101 -1.86 4.71 -5.26
C ARG A 101 -0.58 4.14 -5.85
N THR A 102 0.26 5.01 -6.38
CA THR A 102 1.59 4.69 -6.90
C THR A 102 2.66 5.30 -6.00
N ALA A 103 3.80 4.64 -5.85
CA ALA A 103 4.93 5.13 -5.09
C ALA A 103 6.24 4.48 -5.57
N THR A 104 7.35 5.06 -5.13
CA THR A 104 8.66 4.41 -5.16
C THR A 104 9.11 4.06 -3.74
N VAL A 105 9.86 2.98 -3.61
CA VAL A 105 10.41 2.49 -2.33
C VAL A 105 11.89 2.18 -2.53
N GLU A 106 12.74 2.53 -1.57
CA GLU A 106 14.16 2.19 -1.64
C GLU A 106 14.39 0.69 -1.37
N GLN A 107 15.35 0.08 -2.07
CA GLN A 107 15.66 -1.35 -1.96
C GLN A 107 15.80 -1.85 -0.50
N PRO A 108 16.54 -1.19 0.41
CA PRO A 108 16.67 -1.68 1.78
C PRO A 108 15.34 -1.68 2.56
N VAL A 109 14.44 -0.75 2.23
CA VAL A 109 13.09 -0.71 2.82
C VAL A 109 12.24 -1.85 2.27
N PHE A 110 12.35 -2.13 0.98
CA PHE A 110 11.66 -3.25 0.35
C PHE A 110 12.11 -4.59 0.96
N ASP A 111 13.42 -4.81 1.10
CA ASP A 111 13.99 -6.01 1.71
C ASP A 111 13.54 -6.17 3.16
N ALA A 112 13.52 -5.06 3.93
CA ALA A 112 13.01 -5.07 5.30
C ALA A 112 11.51 -5.43 5.36
N LEU A 113 10.70 -4.97 4.40
CA LEU A 113 9.29 -5.34 4.30
C LEU A 113 9.12 -6.82 3.95
N GLU A 114 9.90 -7.36 3.01
CA GLU A 114 9.88 -8.79 2.69
C GLU A 114 10.27 -9.65 3.89
N ALA A 115 11.30 -9.24 4.64
CA ALA A 115 11.81 -9.96 5.80
C ALA A 115 10.92 -9.86 7.05
N ALA A 116 10.25 -8.73 7.28
CA ALA A 116 9.47 -8.47 8.50
C ALA A 116 8.16 -9.28 8.61
N GLY A 117 7.84 -10.09 7.61
CA GLY A 117 6.54 -10.74 7.50
C GLY A 117 6.22 -11.70 8.63
N ARG A 118 5.40 -11.27 9.61
CA ARG A 118 4.26 -12.02 10.19
C ARG A 118 3.24 -11.10 10.88
N GLY A 119 1.97 -11.27 10.47
CA GLY A 119 0.76 -10.90 11.20
C GLY A 119 0.28 -9.45 11.05
N GLY A 120 -0.65 -9.17 10.14
CA GLY A 120 -1.39 -7.89 10.15
C GLY A 120 -2.31 -7.60 8.96
N ASP A 121 -2.74 -6.33 8.88
CA ASP A 121 -3.76 -5.81 7.96
C ASP A 121 -3.22 -5.32 6.59
N LEU A 122 -1.93 -5.49 6.35
CA LEU A 122 -1.22 -5.10 5.13
C LEU A 122 -0.66 -6.37 4.46
N VAL A 123 -0.87 -6.52 3.15
CA VAL A 123 -0.36 -7.67 2.37
C VAL A 123 0.64 -7.16 1.36
N LEU A 124 1.88 -7.60 1.43
CA LEU A 124 2.86 -7.44 0.37
C LEU A 124 2.66 -8.52 -0.68
N VAL A 125 2.60 -8.14 -1.95
CA VAL A 125 2.41 -9.01 -3.10
C VAL A 125 3.59 -8.77 -4.05
N ALA A 126 4.43 -9.78 -4.23
CA ALA A 126 5.55 -9.76 -5.15
C ALA A 126 5.36 -10.84 -6.22
N GLY A 127 6.16 -10.80 -7.28
CA GLY A 127 6.16 -11.84 -8.31
C GLY A 127 6.41 -13.25 -7.74
N SER A 128 7.11 -13.35 -6.61
CA SER A 128 7.44 -14.58 -5.90
C SER A 128 6.36 -15.08 -4.92
N GLY A 129 5.37 -14.25 -4.54
CA GLY A 129 4.37 -14.65 -3.55
C GLY A 129 3.71 -13.51 -2.78
N ARG A 130 3.12 -13.83 -1.63
CA ARG A 130 2.41 -12.87 -0.77
C ARG A 130 2.84 -13.01 0.69
N THR A 131 3.05 -11.88 1.36
CA THR A 131 3.51 -11.80 2.75
C THR A 131 2.59 -10.88 3.55
N LEU A 132 2.22 -11.27 4.78
CA LEU A 132 1.40 -10.45 5.67
C LEU A 132 2.26 -9.63 6.63
N LEU A 133 2.03 -8.32 6.65
CA LEU A 133 2.76 -7.34 7.43
C LEU A 133 1.92 -6.78 8.59
N ARG A 134 2.56 -6.64 9.76
CA ARG A 134 1.96 -6.00 10.93
C ARG A 134 1.93 -4.47 10.76
N PRO A 135 0.81 -3.80 11.06
CA PRO A 135 0.84 -2.35 11.25
C PRO A 135 1.85 -2.01 12.34
N VAL A 136 2.87 -1.24 12.00
CA VAL A 136 3.71 -0.60 13.01
C VAL A 136 2.84 0.47 13.66
N VAL A 137 2.38 0.20 14.89
CA VAL A 137 1.73 1.22 15.71
C VAL A 137 2.84 2.20 16.11
N PRO A 138 2.78 3.48 15.69
CA PRO A 138 3.77 4.46 16.14
C PRO A 138 3.72 4.49 17.66
N ARG A 139 4.83 4.14 18.32
CA ARG A 139 4.95 4.38 19.76
C ARG A 139 5.00 5.90 19.92
N ALA A 140 3.94 6.49 20.46
CA ALA A 140 3.94 7.90 20.81
C ALA A 140 5.03 8.12 21.87
N HIS A 141 6.20 8.61 21.45
CA HIS A 141 7.18 9.14 22.39
C HIS A 141 6.63 10.46 22.91
N GLY A 142 5.85 10.39 24.00
CA GLY A 142 5.35 11.57 24.70
C GLY A 142 6.51 12.34 25.33
N ARG A 143 7.21 13.15 24.54
CA ARG A 143 8.06 14.22 25.09
C ARG A 143 7.13 15.27 25.65
N ARG A 144 6.93 15.23 26.96
CA ARG A 144 6.26 16.27 27.74
C ARG A 144 7.09 17.56 27.54
N LEU A 145 6.63 18.44 26.65
CA LEU A 145 7.17 19.79 26.51
C LEU A 145 6.83 20.53 27.80
N VAL A 146 7.80 20.62 28.70
CA VAL A 146 7.74 21.52 29.84
C VAL A 146 7.95 22.93 29.27
N ARG A 147 6.88 23.71 29.15
CA ARG A 147 7.01 25.17 28.99
C ARG A 147 7.51 25.72 30.32
N GLY A 148 8.74 26.23 30.32
CA GLY A 148 9.25 27.05 31.42
C GLY A 148 8.44 28.34 31.54
N ALA A 149 8.19 28.74 32.78
CA ALA A 149 7.53 29.97 33.17
C ALA A 149 8.44 31.19 32.99
#